data_AF-A0AAV6RGS4-F1
#
_entry.id   AF-A0AAV6RGS4-F1
#
_cell.length_a   1.000
_cell.length_b   1.000
_cell.length_c   1.000
_cell.angle_alpha   90.00
_cell.angle_beta   90.00
_cell.angle_gamma   90.00
#
_symmetry.space_group_name_H-M   'P 1'
#
loop_
_entity.id
_entity.type
_entity.pdbx_description
1 polymer ?
#
loop_
_entity_poly.entity_id
_entity_poly.type
_entity_poly.pdbx_seq_one_letter_code
_entity_poly.pdbx_strand_id
1 'polypeptide(L)'
;MWGLMAQGVKCADCGLNVHKQCSPLVPNDCKPDLRHIRKVYSCDLTTLVNACNTARPMVVDMCIREIESRGLKSEGLYRISGFSDSVEEVKTAFDKDGEKTDISVNAYEDINIITGALKLYLRDLPVPVISYDTYPRFIEAAKLTDAEKKLQAFSEALSLLPPSHCETLKYLMAHLKRVTQNEKSNLMNAENLAIIFGPTLMRAPNLDAITALNDIRYQRQVVEVLIKNEDVLF
;
A
#
# COMPACT_ATOMS: atom_id res chain seq x y z
N MET A 1 -11.16 -29.92 -19.79
CA MET A 1 -10.59 -30.59 -18.60
C MET A 1 -10.90 -32.08 -18.65
N TRP A 2 -9.89 -32.96 -18.79
CA TRP A 2 -10.03 -34.42 -18.72
C TRP A 2 -9.05 -34.98 -17.65
N GLY A 3 -9.48 -35.92 -16.80
CA GLY A 3 -8.64 -36.63 -15.80
C GLY A 3 -9.09 -36.52 -14.33
N LEU A 4 -9.06 -37.60 -13.53
CA LEU A 4 -9.82 -37.71 -12.27
C LEU A 4 -9.46 -36.75 -11.10
N MET A 5 -8.30 -36.06 -11.08
CA MET A 5 -7.96 -35.08 -10.02
C MET A 5 -7.08 -33.91 -10.55
N ALA A 6 -7.26 -32.71 -9.98
CA ALA A 6 -6.47 -31.48 -10.23
C ALA A 6 -6.44 -30.95 -11.70
N GLN A 7 -7.61 -30.79 -12.32
CA GLN A 7 -7.75 -30.44 -13.74
C GLN A 7 -7.50 -28.97 -14.11
N GLY A 8 -7.22 -28.08 -13.15
CA GLY A 8 -7.09 -26.65 -13.40
C GLY A 8 -6.77 -25.83 -12.16
N VAL A 9 -6.66 -24.51 -12.33
CA VAL A 9 -6.57 -23.53 -11.26
C VAL A 9 -7.86 -22.73 -11.21
N LYS A 10 -8.30 -22.41 -9.99
CA LYS A 10 -9.46 -21.56 -9.73
C LYS A 10 -8.97 -20.25 -9.14
N CYS A 11 -9.35 -19.12 -9.73
CA CYS A 11 -9.15 -17.81 -9.13
C CYS A 11 -9.93 -17.74 -7.81
N ALA A 12 -9.25 -17.41 -6.71
CA ALA A 12 -9.87 -17.29 -5.40
C ALA A 12 -10.90 -16.14 -5.36
N ASP A 13 -10.73 -15.14 -6.22
CA ASP A 13 -11.45 -13.87 -6.16
C ASP A 13 -12.71 -13.87 -7.01
N CYS A 14 -12.60 -14.16 -8.32
CA CYS A 14 -13.76 -14.21 -9.24
C CYS A 14 -14.29 -15.62 -9.51
N GLY A 15 -13.62 -16.66 -9.00
CA GLY A 15 -14.02 -18.04 -9.19
C GLY A 15 -13.78 -18.60 -10.60
N LEU A 16 -13.13 -17.84 -11.49
CA LEU A 16 -12.75 -18.28 -12.84
C LEU A 16 -11.90 -19.56 -12.77
N ASN A 17 -12.29 -20.58 -13.53
CA ASN A 17 -11.57 -21.84 -13.62
C ASN A 17 -10.87 -21.94 -14.98
N VAL A 18 -9.57 -22.15 -14.97
CA VAL A 18 -8.77 -22.30 -16.20
C VAL A 18 -7.77 -23.45 -16.06
N HIS A 19 -7.30 -23.98 -17.19
CA HIS A 19 -6.20 -24.94 -17.16
C HIS A 19 -4.93 -24.28 -16.62
N LYS A 20 -4.09 -25.03 -15.90
CA LYS A 20 -2.82 -24.53 -15.33
C LYS A 20 -1.87 -23.91 -16.38
N GLN A 21 -1.91 -24.42 -17.61
CA GLN A 21 -1.11 -23.89 -18.74
C GLN A 21 -1.73 -22.63 -19.36
N CYS A 22 -3.04 -22.45 -19.22
CA CYS A 22 -3.76 -21.29 -19.77
C CYS A 22 -3.78 -20.13 -18.78
N SER A 23 -3.56 -20.36 -17.47
CA SER A 23 -3.61 -19.30 -16.46
C SER A 23 -2.69 -18.10 -16.73
N PRO A 24 -1.46 -18.25 -17.29
CA PRO A 24 -0.62 -17.10 -17.61
C PRO A 24 -1.10 -16.30 -18.83
N LEU A 25 -2.02 -16.87 -19.64
CA LEU A 25 -2.56 -16.24 -20.85
C LEU A 25 -3.90 -15.54 -20.59
N VAL A 26 -4.48 -15.72 -19.40
CA VAL A 26 -5.73 -15.07 -19.02
C VAL A 26 -5.46 -13.57 -18.87
N PRO A 27 -6.23 -12.69 -19.52
CA PRO A 27 -6.14 -11.25 -19.31
C PRO A 27 -6.32 -10.89 -17.82
N ASN A 28 -5.70 -9.81 -17.38
CA ASN A 28 -5.82 -9.33 -16.00
C ASN A 28 -7.13 -8.54 -15.78
N ASP A 29 -8.28 -9.11 -16.14
CA ASP A 29 -9.61 -8.49 -16.08
C ASP A 29 -10.53 -9.14 -15.04
N CYS A 30 -9.94 -9.68 -13.97
CA CYS A 30 -10.64 -10.31 -12.86
C CYS A 30 -11.73 -9.38 -12.27
N LYS A 31 -12.98 -9.85 -12.30
CA LYS A 31 -14.15 -9.21 -11.66
C LYS A 31 -14.63 -10.02 -10.46
N PRO A 32 -14.02 -9.84 -9.29
CA PRO A 32 -14.44 -10.49 -8.05
C PRO A 32 -15.88 -10.12 -7.66
N ASP A 33 -16.66 -11.11 -7.23
CA ASP A 33 -17.97 -10.87 -6.62
C ASP A 33 -17.76 -10.55 -5.14
N LEU A 34 -18.30 -9.40 -4.71
CA LEU A 34 -18.26 -8.93 -3.31
C LEU A 34 -18.71 -10.00 -2.30
N ARG A 35 -19.61 -10.90 -2.68
CA ARG A 35 -20.09 -12.00 -1.80
C ARG A 35 -18.99 -12.98 -1.41
N HIS A 36 -17.91 -13.06 -2.18
CA HIS A 36 -16.77 -13.94 -1.92
C HIS A 36 -15.62 -13.24 -1.19
N ILE A 37 -15.62 -11.91 -1.11
CA ILE A 37 -14.65 -11.15 -0.33
C ILE A 37 -15.10 -11.16 1.13
N ARG A 38 -14.53 -12.07 1.92
CA ARG A 38 -14.86 -12.24 3.34
C ARG A 38 -14.12 -11.28 4.27
N LYS A 39 -13.07 -10.61 3.76
CA LYS A 39 -12.16 -9.75 4.53
C LYS A 39 -11.61 -8.63 3.64
N VAL A 40 -11.40 -7.47 4.23
CA VAL A 40 -10.83 -6.28 3.57
C VAL A 40 -9.31 -6.31 3.69
N TYR A 41 -8.78 -6.60 4.88
CA TYR A 41 -7.36 -6.83 5.10
C TYR A 41 -6.91 -8.15 4.49
N SER A 42 -5.65 -8.18 4.04
CA SER A 42 -5.04 -9.33 3.34
C SER A 42 -5.73 -9.74 2.03
N CYS A 43 -6.70 -8.97 1.53
CA CYS A 43 -7.20 -9.07 0.17
C CYS A 43 -6.23 -8.38 -0.79
N ASP A 44 -6.09 -8.91 -2.01
CA ASP A 44 -5.30 -8.26 -3.05
C ASP A 44 -5.87 -6.86 -3.37
N LEU A 45 -4.98 -5.89 -3.55
CA LEU A 45 -5.36 -4.49 -3.73
C LEU A 45 -6.24 -4.28 -4.98
N THR A 46 -5.84 -4.87 -6.10
CA THR A 46 -6.58 -4.76 -7.36
C THR A 46 -7.93 -5.46 -7.26
N THR A 47 -7.94 -6.64 -6.63
CA THR A 47 -9.14 -7.42 -6.37
C THR A 47 -10.17 -6.63 -5.56
N LEU A 48 -9.75 -6.05 -4.43
CA LEU A 48 -10.64 -5.29 -3.56
C LEU A 48 -11.22 -4.05 -4.26
N VAL A 49 -10.36 -3.28 -4.95
CA VAL A 49 -10.74 -2.08 -5.70
C VAL A 49 -11.76 -2.41 -6.79
N ASN A 50 -11.52 -3.48 -7.56
CA ASN A 50 -12.43 -3.92 -8.61
C ASN A 50 -13.78 -4.41 -8.06
N ALA A 51 -13.79 -5.15 -6.96
CA ALA A 51 -15.04 -5.62 -6.35
C ALA A 51 -15.89 -4.47 -5.82
N CYS A 52 -15.25 -3.49 -5.17
CA CYS A 52 -15.94 -2.33 -4.60
C CYS A 52 -16.27 -1.27 -5.64
N ASN A 53 -15.73 -1.38 -6.86
CA ASN A 53 -15.87 -0.39 -7.93
C ASN A 53 -15.46 1.02 -7.48
N THR A 54 -14.35 1.09 -6.74
CA THR A 54 -13.74 2.33 -6.27
C THR A 54 -12.41 2.58 -6.99
N ALA A 55 -11.79 3.74 -6.77
CA ALA A 55 -10.45 4.02 -7.30
C ALA A 55 -9.33 3.46 -6.41
N ARG A 56 -9.61 3.33 -5.10
CA ARG A 56 -8.70 2.87 -4.05
C ARG A 56 -9.49 2.26 -2.88
N PRO A 57 -8.84 1.54 -1.95
CA PRO A 57 -9.52 0.87 -0.83
C PRO A 57 -10.14 1.85 0.17
N MET A 58 -11.30 1.50 0.74
CA MET A 58 -11.94 2.35 1.76
C MET A 58 -11.08 2.53 3.01
N VAL A 59 -10.26 1.54 3.38
CA VAL A 59 -9.35 1.64 4.53
C VAL A 59 -8.36 2.81 4.34
N VAL A 60 -7.81 2.95 3.13
CA VAL A 60 -6.88 4.03 2.80
C VAL A 60 -7.59 5.38 2.89
N ASP A 61 -8.78 5.48 2.30
CA ASP A 61 -9.58 6.71 2.31
C ASP A 61 -10.00 7.15 3.71
N MET A 62 -10.60 6.23 4.46
CA MET A 62 -11.16 6.53 5.77
C MET A 62 -10.04 6.88 6.76
N CYS A 63 -8.97 6.07 6.82
CA CYS A 63 -7.85 6.35 7.71
C CYS A 63 -7.15 7.67 7.38
N ILE A 64 -6.84 7.94 6.11
CA ILE A 64 -6.19 9.20 5.72
C ILE A 64 -7.08 10.40 6.06
N ARG A 65 -8.38 10.32 5.77
CA ARG A 65 -9.33 11.40 6.11
C ARG A 65 -9.37 11.67 7.62
N GLU A 66 -9.40 10.63 8.44
CA GLU A 66 -9.41 10.77 9.90
C GLU A 66 -8.08 11.36 10.42
N ILE A 67 -6.95 10.89 9.89
CA ILE A 67 -5.61 11.39 10.24
C ILE A 67 -5.45 12.86 9.83
N GLU A 68 -5.95 13.26 8.66
CA GLU A 68 -5.91 14.66 8.23
C GLU A 68 -6.83 15.56 9.05
N SER A 69 -7.98 15.04 9.47
CA SER A 69 -8.97 15.77 10.26
C SER A 69 -8.43 16.21 11.62
N ARG A 70 -7.68 15.34 12.33
CA ARG A 70 -7.25 15.62 13.72
C ARG A 70 -5.78 15.34 14.04
N GLY A 71 -5.05 14.65 13.17
CA GLY A 71 -3.74 14.07 13.47
C GLY A 71 -2.52 14.82 12.95
N LEU A 72 -2.65 15.74 11.99
CA LEU A 72 -1.50 16.30 11.26
C LEU A 72 -0.44 16.99 12.13
N LYS A 73 -0.83 17.50 13.30
CA LYS A 73 0.08 18.18 14.25
C LYS A 73 0.54 17.30 15.40
N SER A 74 0.10 16.03 15.45
CA SER A 74 0.52 15.09 16.49
C SER A 74 2.01 14.80 16.36
N GLU A 75 2.76 14.96 17.45
CA GLU A 75 4.19 14.67 17.49
C GLU A 75 4.46 13.21 17.11
N GLY A 76 5.44 12.97 16.25
CA GLY A 76 5.85 11.64 15.83
C GLY A 76 4.79 10.87 15.03
N LEU A 77 3.89 11.56 14.31
CA LEU A 77 2.85 10.91 13.49
C LEU A 77 3.45 9.81 12.59
N TYR A 78 2.82 8.63 12.55
CA TYR A 78 3.31 7.39 11.94
C TYR A 78 4.54 6.73 12.58
N ARG A 79 5.38 7.46 13.32
CA ARG A 79 6.52 6.90 14.07
C ARG A 79 6.09 6.28 15.40
N ILE A 80 5.23 6.98 16.14
CA ILE A 80 4.66 6.47 17.39
C ILE A 80 3.63 5.40 17.06
N SER A 81 3.64 4.32 17.83
CA SER A 81 2.67 3.22 17.70
C SER A 81 1.56 3.39 18.73
N GLY A 82 0.31 3.28 18.28
CA GLY A 82 -0.82 3.07 19.18
C GLY A 82 -0.80 1.66 19.76
N PHE A 83 -1.75 1.38 20.65
CA PHE A 83 -1.90 0.04 21.24
C PHE A 83 -2.20 -1.01 20.17
N SER A 84 -1.41 -2.08 20.13
CA SER A 84 -1.52 -3.15 19.13
C SER A 84 -2.89 -3.81 19.11
N ASP A 85 -3.51 -4.02 20.28
CA ASP A 85 -4.83 -4.63 20.38
C ASP A 85 -5.90 -3.76 19.72
N SER A 86 -5.88 -2.44 19.97
CA SER A 86 -6.80 -1.50 19.32
C SER A 86 -6.57 -1.37 17.82
N VAL A 87 -5.33 -1.51 17.35
CA VAL A 87 -5.02 -1.56 15.91
C VAL A 87 -5.65 -2.80 15.26
N GLU A 88 -5.58 -3.96 15.92
CA GLU A 88 -6.19 -5.20 15.44
C GLU A 88 -7.72 -5.16 15.53
N GLU A 89 -8.29 -4.45 16.52
CA GLU A 89 -9.72 -4.16 16.59
C GLU A 89 -10.20 -3.34 15.39
N VAL A 90 -9.48 -2.27 15.01
CA VAL A 90 -9.81 -1.47 13.82
C VAL A 90 -9.78 -2.32 12.56
N LYS A 91 -8.75 -3.17 12.41
CA LYS A 91 -8.66 -4.13 11.31
C LYS A 91 -9.87 -5.07 11.27
N THR A 92 -10.22 -5.65 12.42
CA THR A 92 -11.37 -6.56 12.54
C THR A 92 -12.69 -5.86 12.20
N ALA A 93 -12.82 -4.59 12.60
CA ALA A 93 -13.98 -3.77 12.28
C ALA A 93 -14.07 -3.50 10.76
N PHE A 94 -12.97 -3.15 10.10
CA PHE A 94 -12.95 -3.03 8.63
C PHE A 94 -13.29 -4.33 7.91
N ASP A 95 -12.76 -5.48 8.38
CA ASP A 95 -13.07 -6.79 7.79
C ASP A 95 -14.56 -7.15 7.90
N LYS A 96 -15.25 -6.67 8.95
CA LYS A 96 -16.65 -6.98 9.23
C LYS A 96 -17.62 -5.98 8.62
N ASP A 97 -17.36 -4.69 8.83
CA ASP A 97 -18.31 -3.59 8.59
C ASP A 97 -17.92 -2.72 7.38
N GLY A 98 -16.72 -2.90 6.83
CA GLY A 98 -16.25 -2.20 5.63
C GLY A 98 -16.32 -0.68 5.77
N GLU A 99 -17.01 -0.01 4.84
CA GLU A 99 -17.21 1.45 4.87
C GLU A 99 -18.02 1.97 6.07
N LYS A 100 -18.73 1.09 6.79
CA LYS A 100 -19.51 1.47 7.98
C LYS A 100 -18.69 1.47 9.27
N THR A 101 -17.41 1.14 9.20
CA THR A 101 -16.50 1.12 10.34
C THR A 101 -16.41 2.50 10.98
N ASP A 102 -16.65 2.60 12.29
CA ASP A 102 -16.44 3.83 13.04
C ASP A 102 -14.97 3.91 13.50
N ILE A 103 -14.23 4.85 12.91
CA ILE A 103 -12.85 5.17 13.30
C ILE A 103 -12.72 6.58 13.90
N SER A 104 -13.85 7.18 14.31
CA SER A 104 -13.88 8.54 14.83
C SER A 104 -13.13 8.67 16.16
N VAL A 105 -12.84 9.91 16.55
CA VAL A 105 -12.25 10.25 17.86
C VAL A 105 -13.01 9.67 19.05
N ASN A 106 -14.33 9.43 18.94
CA ASN A 106 -15.13 8.85 20.02
C ASN A 106 -14.87 7.35 20.20
N ALA A 107 -14.59 6.65 19.10
CA ALA A 107 -14.23 5.23 19.12
C ALA A 107 -12.75 5.02 19.46
N TYR A 108 -11.87 5.85 18.88
CA TYR A 108 -10.42 5.76 19.05
C TYR A 108 -9.81 7.14 19.28
N GLU A 109 -9.60 7.50 20.56
CA GLU A 109 -9.02 8.80 20.93
C GLU A 109 -7.58 8.95 20.40
N ASP A 110 -6.75 7.92 20.56
CA ASP A 110 -5.35 7.95 20.09
C ASP A 110 -5.27 7.79 18.57
N ILE A 111 -4.80 8.83 17.88
CA ILE A 111 -4.62 8.81 16.42
C ILE A 111 -3.55 7.80 15.97
N ASN A 112 -2.62 7.42 16.85
CA ASN A 112 -1.60 6.43 16.53
C ASN A 112 -2.19 5.03 16.30
N ILE A 113 -3.41 4.77 16.77
CA ILE A 113 -4.19 3.58 16.44
C ILE A 113 -4.57 3.61 14.95
N ILE A 114 -5.08 4.74 14.45
CA ILE A 114 -5.51 4.88 13.05
C ILE A 114 -4.31 4.85 12.10
N THR A 115 -3.21 5.54 12.45
CA THR A 115 -1.96 5.43 11.68
C THR A 115 -1.40 4.00 11.69
N GLY A 116 -1.52 3.30 12.83
CA GLY A 116 -1.19 1.89 12.98
C GLY A 116 -2.01 0.99 12.05
N ALA A 117 -3.33 1.19 12.02
CA ALA A 117 -4.26 0.43 11.18
C ALA A 117 -3.99 0.63 9.69
N LEU A 118 -3.70 1.86 9.26
CA LEU A 118 -3.29 2.15 7.88
C LEU A 118 -1.97 1.46 7.51
N LYS A 119 -0.95 1.55 8.37
CA LYS A 119 0.34 0.86 8.17
C LYS A 119 0.15 -0.66 8.11
N LEU A 120 -0.69 -1.21 8.97
CA LEU A 120 -1.01 -2.63 8.99
C LEU A 120 -1.71 -3.06 7.70
N TYR A 121 -2.68 -2.28 7.20
CA TYR A 121 -3.39 -2.58 5.95
C TYR A 121 -2.43 -2.72 4.79
N LEU A 122 -1.55 -1.73 4.59
CA LEU A 122 -0.59 -1.70 3.49
C LEU A 122 0.41 -2.86 3.59
N ARG A 123 0.81 -3.23 4.80
CA ARG A 123 1.73 -4.35 5.06
C ARG A 123 1.08 -5.72 4.84
N ASP A 124 -0.20 -5.85 5.17
CA ASP A 124 -0.96 -7.11 5.08
C ASP A 124 -1.38 -7.44 3.63
N LEU A 125 -1.22 -6.51 2.68
CA LEU A 125 -1.48 -6.77 1.27
C LEU A 125 -0.65 -7.99 0.77
N PRO A 126 -1.23 -8.92 -0.01
CA PRO A 126 -0.49 -10.04 -0.61
C PRO A 126 0.62 -9.57 -1.56
N VAL A 127 0.32 -8.57 -2.39
CA VAL A 127 1.27 -7.87 -3.27
C VAL A 127 1.48 -6.47 -2.69
N PRO A 128 2.73 -6.04 -2.44
CA PRO A 128 2.99 -4.73 -1.85
C PRO A 128 2.53 -3.60 -2.80
N VAL A 129 2.27 -2.40 -2.25
CA VAL A 129 1.83 -1.26 -3.07
C VAL A 129 2.81 -1.00 -4.22
N ILE A 130 4.11 -0.97 -3.93
CA ILE A 130 5.13 -1.08 -4.97
C ILE A 130 5.33 -2.57 -5.25
N SER A 131 4.75 -3.06 -6.35
CA SER A 131 4.67 -4.48 -6.68
C SER A 131 6.06 -5.14 -6.83
N TYR A 132 6.13 -6.46 -6.66
CA TYR A 132 7.37 -7.20 -6.86
C TYR A 132 7.96 -7.03 -8.27
N ASP A 133 7.10 -6.90 -9.29
CA ASP A 133 7.52 -6.72 -10.69
C ASP A 133 8.16 -5.34 -10.94
N THR A 134 7.69 -4.31 -10.23
CA THR A 134 8.20 -2.94 -10.38
C THR A 134 9.33 -2.63 -9.41
N TYR A 135 9.47 -3.39 -8.33
CA TYR A 135 10.49 -3.20 -7.30
C TYR A 135 11.90 -2.98 -7.87
N PRO A 136 12.44 -3.81 -8.80
CA PRO A 136 13.79 -3.58 -9.33
C PRO A 136 13.94 -2.23 -10.02
N ARG A 137 12.89 -1.75 -10.72
CA ARG A 137 12.92 -0.45 -11.42
C ARG A 137 13.01 0.72 -10.45
N PHE A 138 12.27 0.65 -9.33
CA PHE A 138 12.37 1.65 -8.26
C PHE A 138 13.75 1.67 -7.59
N ILE A 139 14.32 0.48 -7.33
CA ILE A 139 15.67 0.39 -6.75
C ILE A 139 16.73 0.95 -7.69
N GLU A 140 16.69 0.63 -8.98
CA GLU A 140 17.61 1.19 -9.97
C GLU A 140 17.45 2.70 -10.12
N ALA A 141 16.22 3.23 -10.12
CA ALA A 141 15.98 4.67 -10.15
C ALA A 141 16.59 5.38 -8.92
N ALA A 142 16.49 4.78 -7.73
CA ALA A 142 17.07 5.34 -6.50
C ALA A 142 18.61 5.42 -6.54
N LYS A 143 19.27 4.48 -7.22
CA LYS A 143 20.74 4.44 -7.38
C LYS A 143 21.30 5.56 -8.25
N LEU A 144 20.48 6.17 -9.12
CA LEU A 144 20.92 7.26 -9.98
C LEU A 144 21.38 8.47 -9.14
N THR A 145 22.44 9.14 -9.56
CA THR A 145 22.94 10.35 -8.89
C THR A 145 22.42 11.63 -9.53
N ASP A 146 22.22 11.61 -10.84
CA ASP A 146 21.65 12.70 -11.61
C ASP A 146 20.16 12.87 -11.29
N ALA A 147 19.76 14.08 -10.91
CA ALA A 147 18.42 14.37 -10.41
C ALA A 147 17.34 14.24 -11.50
N GLU A 148 17.63 14.69 -12.72
CA GLU A 148 16.67 14.67 -13.82
C GLU A 148 16.44 13.24 -14.31
N LYS A 149 17.52 12.49 -14.56
CA LYS A 149 17.44 11.07 -14.92
C LYS A 149 16.78 10.23 -13.83
N LYS A 150 17.01 10.59 -12.55
CA LYS A 150 16.33 9.95 -11.42
C LYS A 150 14.83 10.13 -11.52
N LEU A 151 14.34 11.38 -11.61
CA LEU A 151 12.90 11.63 -11.68
C LEU A 151 12.26 10.99 -12.92
N GLN A 152 12.93 11.02 -14.06
CA GLN A 152 12.48 10.31 -15.26
C GLN A 152 12.34 8.80 -15.01
N ALA A 153 13.35 8.16 -14.41
CA ALA A 153 13.30 6.73 -14.10
C ALA A 153 12.20 6.38 -13.09
N PHE A 154 11.92 7.26 -12.11
CA PHE A 154 10.77 7.10 -11.21
C PHE A 154 9.44 7.20 -11.96
N SER A 155 9.29 8.17 -12.86
CA SER A 155 8.08 8.30 -13.70
C SER A 155 7.86 7.05 -14.56
N GLU A 156 8.92 6.51 -15.16
CA GLU A 156 8.86 5.26 -15.93
C GLU A 156 8.44 4.08 -15.03
N ALA A 157 9.02 3.96 -13.84
CA ALA A 157 8.65 2.91 -12.89
C ALA A 157 7.19 3.01 -12.42
N LEU A 158 6.69 4.22 -12.18
CA LEU A 158 5.29 4.47 -11.82
C LEU A 158 4.33 4.06 -12.94
N SER A 159 4.68 4.29 -14.20
CA SER A 159 3.86 3.91 -15.35
C SER A 159 3.67 2.39 -15.51
N LEU A 160 4.52 1.60 -14.87
CA LEU A 160 4.46 0.13 -14.87
C LEU A 160 3.62 -0.44 -13.73
N LEU A 161 3.19 0.38 -12.76
CA LEU A 161 2.35 -0.10 -11.66
C LEU A 161 0.93 -0.41 -12.17
N PRO A 162 0.27 -1.44 -11.60
CA PRO A 162 -1.16 -1.62 -11.83
C PRO A 162 -1.95 -0.36 -11.42
N PRO A 163 -3.06 -0.03 -12.10
CA PRO A 163 -3.81 1.21 -11.85
C PRO A 163 -4.23 1.41 -10.38
N SER A 164 -4.72 0.35 -9.74
CA SER A 164 -5.11 0.31 -8.31
C SER A 164 -3.94 0.61 -7.36
N HIS A 165 -2.74 0.10 -7.68
CA HIS A 165 -1.52 0.35 -6.94
C HIS A 165 -1.02 1.79 -7.13
N CYS A 166 -1.03 2.27 -8.37
CA CYS A 166 -0.61 3.63 -8.71
C CYS A 166 -1.50 4.69 -8.02
N GLU A 167 -2.82 4.53 -8.09
CA GLU A 167 -3.77 5.47 -7.47
C GLU A 167 -3.69 5.45 -5.94
N THR A 168 -3.51 4.26 -5.34
CA THR A 168 -3.29 4.13 -3.90
C THR A 168 -1.99 4.79 -3.46
N LEU A 169 -0.91 4.60 -4.24
CA LEU A 169 0.38 5.21 -3.97
C LEU A 169 0.32 6.73 -4.11
N LYS A 170 -0.29 7.24 -5.17
CA LYS A 170 -0.51 8.67 -5.42
C LYS A 170 -1.19 9.33 -4.22
N TYR A 171 -2.33 8.80 -3.80
CA TYR A 171 -3.10 9.37 -2.70
C TYR A 171 -2.34 9.32 -1.37
N LEU A 172 -1.60 8.24 -1.11
CA LEU A 172 -0.74 8.14 0.06
C LEU A 172 0.41 9.14 0.02
N MET A 173 1.08 9.33 -1.12
CA MET A 173 2.18 10.30 -1.24
C MET A 173 1.68 11.73 -1.03
N ALA A 174 0.50 12.07 -1.58
CA ALA A 174 -0.14 13.37 -1.36
C ALA A 174 -0.42 13.62 0.13
N HIS A 175 -0.93 12.61 0.83
CA HIS A 175 -1.15 12.66 2.28
C HIS A 175 0.17 12.86 3.04
N LEU A 176 1.19 12.04 2.76
CA LEU A 176 2.49 12.15 3.43
C LEU A 176 3.17 13.50 3.15
N LYS A 177 3.01 14.07 1.94
CA LYS A 177 3.43 15.44 1.63
C LYS A 177 2.77 16.44 2.58
N ARG A 178 1.46 16.37 2.82
CA ARG A 178 0.76 17.23 3.80
C ARG A 178 1.26 17.04 5.23
N VAL A 179 1.64 15.82 5.62
CA VAL A 179 2.28 15.56 6.92
C VAL A 179 3.61 16.32 7.01
N THR A 180 4.46 16.26 5.98
CA THR A 180 5.74 17.00 5.97
C THR A 180 5.57 18.52 6.04
N GLN A 181 4.47 19.08 5.51
CA GLN A 181 4.16 20.50 5.63
C GLN A 181 3.87 20.95 7.08
N ASN A 182 3.59 19.99 7.97
CA ASN A 182 3.37 20.22 9.40
C ASN A 182 4.57 19.80 10.28
N GLU A 183 5.76 19.61 9.69
CA GLU A 183 7.00 19.17 10.37
C GLU A 183 7.32 19.99 11.63
N LYS A 184 7.02 21.30 11.63
CA LYS A 184 7.26 22.15 12.80
C LYS A 184 6.50 21.70 14.06
N SER A 185 5.38 20.99 13.90
CA SER A 185 4.57 20.47 15.01
C SER A 185 4.75 18.97 15.18
N ASN A 186 4.68 18.20 14.09
CA ASN A 186 4.72 16.74 14.17
C ASN A 186 6.15 16.15 14.17
N LEU A 187 7.17 16.94 13.82
CA LEU A 187 8.58 16.53 13.73
C LEU A 187 8.88 15.45 12.67
N MET A 188 7.99 15.28 11.68
CA MET A 188 8.07 14.26 10.64
C MET A 188 8.35 14.86 9.25
N ASN A 189 9.62 14.84 8.84
CA ASN A 189 10.02 15.12 7.46
C ASN A 189 9.91 13.88 6.55
N ALA A 190 10.20 14.08 5.26
CA ALA A 190 10.15 13.01 4.26
C ALA A 190 11.13 11.86 4.57
N GLU A 191 12.31 12.13 5.11
CA GLU A 191 13.30 11.11 5.47
C GLU A 191 12.79 10.25 6.64
N ASN A 192 12.26 10.90 7.69
CA ASN A 192 11.64 10.23 8.83
C ASN A 192 10.49 9.34 8.36
N LEU A 193 9.56 9.86 7.56
CA LEU A 193 8.44 9.07 7.03
C LEU A 193 8.91 7.91 6.14
N ALA A 194 9.94 8.11 5.33
CA ALA A 194 10.50 7.08 4.47
C ALA A 194 11.11 5.90 5.23
N ILE A 195 11.65 6.12 6.44
CA ILE A 195 12.11 5.02 7.31
C ILE A 195 10.95 4.10 7.70
N ILE A 196 9.76 4.65 7.93
CA ILE A 196 8.56 3.88 8.29
C ILE A 196 7.95 3.23 7.04
N PHE A 197 7.77 4.00 5.97
CA PHE A 197 7.00 3.56 4.81
C PHE A 197 7.81 2.76 3.79
N GLY A 198 9.14 2.89 3.74
CA GLY A 198 10.01 2.05 2.89
C GLY A 198 9.72 0.55 3.02
N PRO A 199 9.89 -0.06 4.21
CA PRO A 199 9.60 -1.47 4.42
C PRO A 199 8.10 -1.80 4.44
N THR A 200 7.21 -0.80 4.55
CA THR A 200 5.75 -1.00 4.53
C THR A 200 5.22 -1.11 3.10
N LEU A 201 5.77 -0.32 2.18
CA LEU A 201 5.31 -0.23 0.79
C LEU A 201 6.08 -1.15 -0.16
N MET A 202 7.26 -1.62 0.24
CA MET A 202 8.16 -2.42 -0.58
C MET A 202 8.57 -3.69 0.15
N ARG A 203 8.67 -4.80 -0.58
CA ARG A 203 9.24 -6.06 -0.08
C ARG A 203 10.20 -6.61 -1.13
N ALA A 204 11.44 -6.87 -0.70
CA ALA A 204 12.46 -7.47 -1.54
C ALA A 204 12.06 -8.88 -1.97
N PRO A 205 12.01 -9.20 -3.28
CA PRO A 205 11.70 -10.55 -3.74
C PRO A 205 12.90 -11.49 -3.52
N ASN A 206 12.84 -12.35 -2.51
CA ASN A 206 13.77 -13.47 -2.25
C ASN A 206 15.26 -13.19 -2.52
N LEU A 207 15.78 -12.07 -2.00
CA LEU A 207 17.20 -11.73 -2.08
C LEU A 207 17.98 -12.40 -0.95
N ASP A 208 19.27 -12.65 -1.18
CA ASP A 208 20.18 -13.02 -0.09
C ASP A 208 20.25 -11.91 0.97
N ALA A 209 20.60 -12.26 2.20
CA ALA A 209 20.52 -11.35 3.34
C ALA A 209 21.35 -10.06 3.17
N ILE A 210 22.47 -10.09 2.42
CA ILE A 210 23.34 -8.92 2.22
C ILE A 210 22.71 -7.96 1.21
N THR A 211 22.20 -8.48 0.09
CA THR A 211 21.50 -7.67 -0.90
C THR A 211 20.22 -7.06 -0.31
N ALA A 212 19.47 -7.83 0.48
CA ALA A 212 18.30 -7.33 1.19
C ALA A 212 18.62 -6.15 2.14
N LEU A 213 19.75 -6.22 2.86
CA LEU A 213 20.20 -5.13 3.75
C LEU A 213 20.58 -3.85 2.98
N ASN A 214 21.29 -3.99 1.86
CA ASN A 214 21.66 -2.84 1.02
C ASN A 214 20.42 -2.17 0.42
N ASP A 215 19.42 -2.97 0.06
CA ASP A 215 18.17 -2.51 -0.52
C ASP A 215 17.31 -1.70 0.47
N ILE A 216 17.38 -1.94 1.78
CA ILE A 216 16.64 -1.15 2.77
C ILE A 216 16.95 0.34 2.64
N ARG A 217 18.22 0.69 2.38
CA ARG A 217 18.61 2.09 2.15
C ARG A 217 17.90 2.67 0.92
N TYR A 218 17.85 1.91 -0.16
CA TYR A 218 17.21 2.35 -1.40
C TYR A 218 15.68 2.38 -1.30
N GLN A 219 15.06 1.46 -0.56
CA GLN A 219 13.61 1.50 -0.27
C GLN A 219 13.22 2.79 0.45
N ARG A 220 14.02 3.22 1.43
CA ARG A 220 13.83 4.52 2.09
C ARG A 220 13.98 5.66 1.08
N GLN A 221 15.04 5.65 0.29
CA GLN A 221 15.26 6.68 -0.72
C GLN A 221 14.13 6.76 -1.76
N VAL A 222 13.56 5.63 -2.18
CA VAL A 222 12.40 5.56 -3.06
C VAL A 222 11.23 6.35 -2.47
N VAL A 223 10.83 6.02 -1.23
CA VAL A 223 9.70 6.68 -0.59
C VAL A 223 9.98 8.16 -0.33
N GLU A 224 11.20 8.50 0.06
CA GLU A 224 11.60 9.90 0.28
C GLU A 224 11.47 10.74 -1.00
N VAL A 225 11.95 10.22 -2.13
CA VAL A 225 11.85 10.89 -3.44
C VAL A 225 10.39 11.03 -3.87
N LEU A 226 9.58 9.99 -3.69
CA LEU A 226 8.15 10.01 -4.01
C LEU A 226 7.40 11.05 -3.17
N ILE A 227 7.68 11.16 -1.88
CA ILE A 227 7.08 12.20 -1.02
C ILE A 227 7.55 13.59 -1.45
N LYS A 228 8.86 13.77 -1.68
CA LYS A 228 9.41 15.10 -1.99
C LYS A 228 8.92 15.67 -3.33
N ASN A 229 8.71 14.82 -4.33
CA ASN A 229 8.38 15.20 -5.70
C ASN A 229 6.98 14.73 -6.12
N GLU A 230 6.07 14.56 -5.15
CA GLU A 230 4.71 14.08 -5.39
C GLU A 230 3.98 14.92 -6.44
N ASP A 231 4.15 16.24 -6.40
CA ASP A 231 3.54 17.23 -7.30
C ASP A 231 4.02 17.15 -8.76
N VAL A 232 5.18 16.51 -9.00
CA VAL A 232 5.78 16.35 -10.33
C VAL A 232 5.55 14.95 -10.90
N LEU A 233 5.52 13.93 -10.03
CA LEU A 233 5.46 12.53 -10.42
C LEU A 233 4.04 11.99 -10.63
N PHE A 234 3.01 12.64 -10.07
CA PHE A 234 1.63 12.18 -10.07
C PHE A 234 0.65 13.23 -10.56
#